data_AF-A0A6A3ASJ2-F1
#
_entry.id   AF-A0A6A3ASJ2-F1
#
_cell.length_a   1.000
_cell.length_b   1.000
_cell.length_c   1.000
_cell.angle_alpha   90.00
_cell.angle_beta   90.00
_cell.angle_gamma   90.00
#
_symmetry.space_group_name_H-M   'P 1'
#
loop_
_entity.id
_entity.type
_entity.pdbx_description
1 polymer ?
#
loop_
_entity_poly.entity_id
_entity_poly.type
_entity_poly.pdbx_seq_one_letter_code
_entity_poly.pdbx_strand_id
1 'polypeptide(L)'
;MYTRKVLLKSMYKKAIKAQQESTKVAAEAVFNHRTITSFCSQERILKMWRNSLEGPRKENFQQAWFAGYITAKASTKTFLIMVSTSLLIAEAASLTPDFAKSTKVVGSLFAIIDSYTQIELDDYSGYLVEEITKHVEICDVDFAYPVRPNAIIFEGFSITIEAVKE
;
A
#
# COMPACT_ATOMS: atom_id res chain seq x y z
N MET A 1 17.87 -26.06 -7.73
CA MET A 1 16.75 -27.02 -7.93
C MET A 1 17.18 -28.49 -8.04
N TYR A 2 18.27 -28.81 -8.76
CA TYR A 2 18.73 -30.18 -8.97
C TYR A 2 19.13 -30.93 -7.68
N THR A 3 19.88 -30.25 -6.80
CA THR A 3 20.36 -30.81 -5.52
C THR A 3 19.22 -31.32 -4.62
N ARG A 4 18.15 -30.53 -4.48
CA ARG A 4 16.94 -30.91 -3.72
C ARG A 4 16.26 -32.17 -4.31
N LYS A 5 16.17 -32.26 -5.64
CA LYS A 5 15.56 -33.41 -6.32
C LYS A 5 16.38 -34.70 -6.13
N VAL A 6 17.70 -34.61 -6.25
CA VAL A 6 18.61 -35.75 -6.05
C VAL A 6 18.54 -36.24 -4.60
N LEU A 7 18.56 -35.31 -3.64
CA LEU A 7 18.49 -35.62 -2.22
C LEU A 7 17.16 -36.31 -1.85
N LEU A 8 16.03 -35.79 -2.33
CA LEU A 8 14.71 -36.42 -2.16
C LEU A 8 14.65 -37.83 -2.75
N LYS A 9 15.22 -38.03 -3.96
CA LYS A 9 15.25 -39.35 -4.61
C LYS A 9 16.07 -40.37 -3.82
N SER A 10 17.17 -39.93 -3.21
CA SER A 10 18.00 -40.77 -2.34
C SER A 10 17.25 -41.15 -1.05
N MET A 11 16.65 -40.17 -0.37
CA MET A 11 15.86 -40.41 0.84
C MET A 11 14.67 -41.33 0.60
N TYR A 12 13.96 -41.13 -0.51
CA TYR A 12 12.83 -41.96 -0.93
C TYR A 12 13.25 -43.42 -1.11
N LYS A 13 14.37 -43.67 -1.81
CA LYS A 13 14.92 -45.02 -1.99
C LYS A 13 15.27 -45.68 -0.66
N LYS A 14 15.88 -44.92 0.27
CA LYS A 14 16.25 -45.42 1.60
C LYS A 14 15.03 -45.78 2.44
N ALA A 15 13.99 -44.94 2.40
CA ALA A 15 12.72 -45.18 3.10
C ALA A 15 12.00 -46.42 2.58
N ILE A 16 11.92 -46.59 1.25
CA ILE A 16 11.35 -47.81 0.65
C ILE A 16 12.11 -49.05 1.08
N LYS A 17 13.44 -49.00 1.05
CA LYS A 17 14.27 -50.16 1.42
C LYS A 17 14.01 -50.60 2.87
N ALA A 18 14.01 -49.64 3.80
CA ALA A 18 13.71 -49.95 5.21
C ALA A 18 12.27 -50.46 5.40
N GLN A 19 11.31 -49.91 4.66
CA GLN A 19 9.93 -50.40 4.67
C GLN A 19 9.85 -51.85 4.17
N GLN A 20 10.53 -52.16 3.06
CA GLN A 20 10.59 -53.52 2.51
C GLN A 20 11.15 -54.53 3.51
N GLU A 21 12.24 -54.20 4.20
CA GLU A 21 12.83 -55.04 5.25
C GLU A 21 11.83 -55.32 6.39
N SER A 22 11.13 -54.30 6.88
CA SER A 22 10.12 -54.46 7.94
C SER A 22 8.93 -55.32 7.48
N THR A 23 8.47 -55.13 6.24
CA THR A 23 7.36 -55.92 5.67
C THR A 23 7.73 -57.37 5.47
N LYS A 24 8.99 -57.67 5.13
CA LYS A 24 9.48 -59.05 5.00
C LYS A 24 9.41 -59.79 6.34
N VAL A 25 9.92 -59.17 7.41
CA VAL A 25 9.87 -59.75 8.76
C VAL A 25 8.41 -59.97 9.20
N ALA A 26 7.53 -59.01 8.91
CA ALA A 26 6.11 -59.14 9.22
C ALA A 26 5.43 -60.26 8.42
N ALA A 27 5.71 -60.38 7.12
CA ALA A 27 5.15 -61.42 6.26
C ALA A 27 5.55 -62.83 6.71
N GLU A 28 6.83 -63.02 7.05
CA GLU A 28 7.34 -64.30 7.58
C GLU A 28 6.70 -64.65 8.93
N ALA A 29 6.48 -63.64 9.79
CA ALA A 29 5.81 -63.81 11.07
C ALA A 29 4.35 -64.25 10.92
N VAL A 30 3.62 -63.68 9.95
CA VAL A 30 2.22 -64.04 9.68
C VAL A 30 2.12 -65.47 9.13
N PHE A 31 2.99 -65.83 8.18
CA PHE A 31 3.00 -67.17 7.60
C PHE A 31 3.27 -68.26 8.65
N ASN A 32 4.14 -67.99 9.62
CA ASN A 32 4.58 -68.93 10.65
C ASN A 32 3.92 -68.72 12.03
N HIS A 33 2.76 -68.04 12.09
CA HIS A 33 2.16 -67.59 13.36
C HIS A 33 1.92 -68.73 14.39
N ARG A 34 1.46 -69.91 13.96
CA ARG A 34 1.21 -71.06 14.85
C ARG A 34 2.50 -71.55 15.52
N THR A 35 3.58 -71.65 14.75
CA THR A 35 4.93 -72.01 15.22
C THR A 35 5.46 -70.99 16.22
N ILE A 36 5.32 -69.70 15.90
CA ILE A 36 5.78 -68.62 16.80
C ILE A 36 5.03 -68.65 18.13
N THR A 37 3.71 -68.88 18.07
CA THR A 37 2.84 -68.97 19.24
C THR A 37 3.17 -70.18 20.10
N SER A 38 3.39 -71.35 19.49
CA SER A 38 3.76 -72.57 20.23
C SER A 38 5.13 -72.48 20.89
N PHE A 39 6.07 -71.74 20.28
CA PHE A 39 7.39 -71.47 20.86
C PHE A 39 7.43 -70.21 21.75
N CYS A 40 6.30 -69.55 21.99
CA CYS A 40 6.20 -68.33 22.80
C CYS A 40 7.25 -67.24 22.41
N SER A 41 7.55 -67.10 21.11
CA SER A 41 8.65 -66.26 20.61
C SER A 41 8.20 -64.91 19.99
N GLN A 42 6.96 -64.50 20.25
CA GLN A 42 6.32 -63.29 19.71
C GLN A 42 7.15 -62.02 20.01
N GLU A 43 7.64 -61.88 21.24
CA GLU A 43 8.42 -60.71 21.66
C GLU A 43 9.70 -60.55 20.86
N ARG A 44 10.37 -61.66 20.53
CA ARG A 44 11.61 -61.65 19.75
C ARG A 44 11.36 -61.12 18.34
N ILE A 45 10.25 -61.52 17.72
CA ILE A 45 9.88 -61.07 16.37
C ILE A 45 9.44 -59.60 16.38
N LEU A 46 8.65 -59.20 17.36
CA LEU A 46 8.28 -57.80 17.56
C LEU A 46 9.51 -56.91 17.78
N LYS A 47 10.53 -57.41 18.49
CA LYS A 47 11.81 -56.72 18.67
C LYS A 47 12.59 -56.60 17.36
N MET A 48 12.68 -57.66 16.55
CA MET A 48 13.33 -57.60 15.23
C MET A 48 12.63 -56.62 14.29
N TRP A 49 11.30 -56.62 14.25
CA TRP A 49 10.51 -55.69 13.47
C TRP A 49 10.70 -54.24 13.92
N ARG A 50 10.66 -53.98 15.24
CA ARG A 50 10.89 -52.66 15.82
C ARG A 50 12.30 -52.12 15.51
N ASN A 51 13.32 -52.98 15.58
CA ASN A 51 14.69 -52.62 15.25
C ASN A 51 14.83 -52.20 13.77
N SER A 52 14.11 -52.85 12.85
CA SER A 52 14.10 -52.48 11.42
C SER A 52 13.47 -51.09 11.16
N LEU A 53 12.51 -50.67 12.01
CA LEU A 53 11.85 -49.36 11.89
C LEU A 53 12.53 -48.23 12.67
N GLU A 54 13.48 -48.52 13.54
CA GLU A 54 14.05 -47.51 14.44
C GLU A 54 14.93 -46.49 13.72
N GLY A 55 15.66 -46.90 12.69
CA GLY A 55 16.47 -46.02 11.83
C GLY A 55 15.61 -44.99 11.10
N PRO A 56 14.62 -45.40 10.27
CA PRO A 56 13.69 -44.49 9.61
C PRO A 56 12.95 -43.57 10.58
N ARG A 57 12.58 -44.07 11.77
CA ARG A 57 11.87 -43.26 12.77
C ARG A 57 12.70 -42.08 13.28
N LYS A 58 13.99 -42.29 13.57
CA LYS A 58 14.90 -41.22 14.02
C LYS A 58 15.14 -40.19 12.91
N GLU A 59 15.33 -40.65 11.68
CA GLU A 59 15.50 -39.78 10.51
C GLU A 59 14.24 -38.96 10.21
N ASN A 60 13.05 -39.58 10.31
CA ASN A 60 11.77 -38.89 10.11
C ASN A 60 11.54 -37.79 11.15
N PHE A 61 11.89 -38.03 12.41
CA PHE A 61 11.78 -37.00 13.46
C PHE A 61 12.69 -35.80 13.19
N GLN A 62 13.96 -36.06 12.82
CA GLN A 62 14.90 -34.99 12.47
C GLN A 62 14.43 -34.21 11.23
N GLN A 63 13.97 -34.91 10.19
CA GLN A 63 13.42 -34.28 8.99
C GLN A 63 12.20 -33.42 9.31
N ALA A 64 11.29 -33.91 10.15
CA ALA A 64 10.10 -33.17 10.56
C ALA A 64 10.48 -31.89 11.32
N TRP A 65 11.46 -31.96 12.22
CA TRP A 65 11.92 -30.79 12.98
C TRP A 65 12.56 -29.73 12.07
N PHE A 66 13.47 -30.14 11.18
CA PHE A 66 14.08 -29.22 10.20
C PHE A 66 13.07 -28.64 9.21
N ALA A 67 12.15 -29.47 8.69
CA ALA A 67 11.12 -29.03 7.76
C ALA A 67 10.15 -28.04 8.43
N GLY A 68 9.78 -28.27 9.68
CA GLY A 68 8.96 -27.36 10.48
C GLY A 68 9.64 -26.00 10.65
N TYR A 69 10.90 -26.00 11.06
CA TYR A 69 11.68 -24.76 11.25
C TYR A 69 11.83 -23.94 9.95
N ILE A 70 12.13 -24.60 8.83
CA ILE A 70 12.28 -23.94 7.53
C ILE A 70 10.95 -23.33 7.07
N THR A 71 9.86 -24.10 7.17
CA THR A 71 8.52 -23.65 6.76
C THR A 71 8.03 -22.49 7.64
N ALA A 72 8.27 -22.56 8.96
CA ALA A 72 7.91 -21.48 9.88
C ALA A 72 8.68 -20.19 9.57
N LYS A 73 9.99 -20.27 9.32
CA LYS A 73 10.79 -19.09 8.93
C LYS A 73 10.34 -18.46 7.60
N ALA A 74 9.94 -19.28 6.63
CA ALA A 74 9.48 -18.77 5.34
C ALA A 74 8.13 -18.05 5.48
N SER A 75 7.20 -18.63 6.24
CA SER A 75 5.86 -18.06 6.46
C SER A 75 5.89 -16.77 7.28
N THR A 76 6.66 -16.72 8.37
CA THR A 76 6.79 -15.49 9.18
C THR A 76 7.41 -14.34 8.38
N LYS A 77 8.40 -14.62 7.53
CA LYS A 77 9.01 -13.60 6.68
C LYS A 77 8.01 -12.98 5.70
N THR A 78 7.22 -13.79 5.01
CA THR A 78 6.22 -13.28 4.06
C THR A 78 5.14 -12.47 4.76
N PHE A 79 4.67 -12.92 5.91
CA PHE A 79 3.71 -12.17 6.72
C PHE A 79 4.26 -10.80 7.15
N LEU A 80 5.50 -10.75 7.62
CA LEU A 80 6.13 -9.50 8.06
C LEU A 80 6.23 -8.49 6.89
N ILE A 81 6.63 -8.96 5.70
CA ILE A 81 6.68 -8.12 4.50
C ILE A 81 5.29 -7.58 4.17
N MET A 82 4.25 -8.43 4.20
CA MET A 82 2.87 -8.01 3.91
C MET A 82 2.38 -6.90 4.85
N VAL A 83 2.63 -7.05 6.16
CA VAL A 83 2.25 -6.06 7.17
C VAL A 83 3.02 -4.75 6.94
N SER A 84 4.34 -4.81 6.77
CA SER A 84 5.15 -3.62 6.52
C SER A 84 4.74 -2.89 5.24
N THR A 85 4.48 -3.61 4.15
CA THR A 85 4.00 -3.01 2.90
C THR A 85 2.64 -2.33 3.08
N SER A 86 1.71 -2.95 3.81
CA SER A 86 0.41 -2.35 4.06
C SER A 86 0.50 -1.03 4.85
N LEU A 87 1.44 -0.95 5.79
CA LEU A 87 1.68 0.27 6.57
C LEU A 87 2.19 1.41 5.68
N LEU A 88 3.16 1.14 4.80
CA LEU A 88 3.68 2.15 3.87
C LEU A 88 2.59 2.70 2.93
N ILE A 89 1.70 1.83 2.47
CA ILE A 89 0.56 2.24 1.63
C ILE A 89 -0.40 3.13 2.42
N ALA A 90 -0.68 2.80 3.69
CA ALA A 90 -1.55 3.58 4.55
C ALA A 90 -0.98 4.98 4.82
N GLU A 91 0.33 5.08 5.09
CA GLU A 91 1.02 6.37 5.27
C GLU A 91 0.91 7.24 4.00
N ALA A 92 1.21 6.68 2.83
CA ALA A 92 1.05 7.40 1.56
C ALA A 92 -0.40 7.84 1.29
N ALA A 93 -1.38 6.99 1.60
CA ALA A 93 -2.80 7.33 1.47
C ALA A 93 -3.18 8.52 2.35
N SER A 94 -2.63 8.59 3.58
CA SER A 94 -2.91 9.69 4.52
C SER A 94 -2.39 11.06 4.08
N LEU A 95 -1.37 11.12 3.22
CA LEU A 95 -0.80 12.36 2.70
C LEU A 95 -1.59 12.96 1.52
N THR A 96 -2.38 12.13 0.84
CA THR A 96 -3.21 12.53 -0.31
C THR A 96 -4.14 13.73 -0.03
N PRO A 97 -4.90 13.79 1.09
CA PRO A 97 -5.77 14.93 1.38
C PRO A 97 -4.99 16.25 1.54
N ASP A 98 -3.79 16.23 2.10
CA ASP A 98 -3.00 17.45 2.29
C ASP A 98 -2.45 17.98 0.96
N PHE A 99 -2.03 17.08 0.06
CA PHE A 99 -1.68 17.45 -1.31
C PHE A 99 -2.88 18.06 -2.05
N ALA A 100 -4.05 17.44 -1.95
CA ALA A 100 -5.27 17.95 -2.58
C ALA A 100 -5.72 19.32 -2.04
N LYS A 101 -5.46 19.63 -0.76
CA LYS A 101 -5.68 20.98 -0.22
C LYS A 101 -4.69 21.99 -0.81
N SER A 102 -3.41 21.63 -0.90
CA SER A 102 -2.37 22.49 -1.44
C SER A 102 -2.65 22.90 -2.90
N THR A 103 -3.04 21.94 -3.74
CA THR A 103 -3.37 22.22 -5.15
C THR A 103 -4.55 23.19 -5.30
N LYS A 104 -5.55 23.11 -4.43
CA LYS A 104 -6.67 24.07 -4.40
C LYS A 104 -6.20 25.49 -4.09
N VAL A 105 -5.33 25.66 -3.08
CA VAL A 105 -4.78 26.98 -2.71
C VAL A 105 -3.98 27.57 -3.87
N VAL A 106 -3.11 26.76 -4.47
CA VAL A 106 -2.33 27.18 -5.65
C VAL A 106 -3.27 27.59 -6.80
N GLY A 107 -4.31 26.80 -7.08
CA GLY A 107 -5.31 27.15 -8.09
C GLY A 107 -6.02 28.48 -7.82
N SER A 108 -6.39 28.75 -6.57
CA SER A 108 -6.97 30.04 -6.19
C SER A 108 -5.99 31.21 -6.33
N LEU A 109 -4.71 31.01 -6.00
CA LEU A 109 -3.68 32.03 -6.18
C LEU A 109 -3.47 32.35 -7.67
N PHE A 110 -3.38 31.33 -8.52
CA PHE A 110 -3.32 31.53 -9.96
C PHE A 110 -4.57 32.21 -10.51
N ALA A 111 -5.76 31.86 -10.02
CA ALA A 111 -6.99 32.53 -10.42
C ALA A 111 -7.02 34.03 -10.06
N ILE A 112 -6.34 34.44 -8.97
CA ILE A 112 -6.17 35.85 -8.62
C ILE A 112 -5.14 36.52 -9.52
N ILE A 113 -4.00 35.87 -9.75
CA ILE A 113 -2.92 36.40 -10.60
C ILE A 113 -3.38 36.58 -12.06
N ASP A 114 -4.13 35.62 -12.58
CA ASP A 114 -4.66 35.65 -13.96
C ASP A 114 -5.96 36.47 -14.08
N SER A 115 -6.45 37.08 -13.00
CA SER A 115 -7.66 37.90 -13.05
C SER A 115 -7.41 39.20 -13.80
N TYR A 116 -8.28 39.49 -14.77
CA TYR A 116 -8.23 40.72 -15.55
C TYR A 116 -9.11 41.79 -14.88
N THR A 117 -8.57 43.00 -14.66
CA THR A 117 -9.34 44.13 -14.13
C THR A 117 -9.94 44.94 -15.27
N GLN A 118 -11.21 45.35 -15.16
CA GLN A 118 -11.86 46.20 -16.18
C GLN A 118 -11.26 47.61 -16.24
N ILE A 119 -10.58 48.05 -15.18
CA ILE A 119 -9.82 49.29 -15.13
C ILE A 119 -8.36 48.86 -15.17
N GLU A 120 -7.68 49.08 -16.29
CA GLU A 120 -6.26 48.81 -16.45
C GLU A 120 -5.44 49.99 -15.92
N LEU A 121 -4.54 49.72 -14.98
CA LEU A 121 -3.65 50.75 -14.40
C LEU A 121 -2.41 51.00 -15.26
N ASP A 122 -1.99 50.01 -16.05
CA ASP A 122 -0.79 50.05 -16.91
C ASP A 122 -1.13 50.34 -18.38
N ASP A 123 -2.35 50.81 -18.67
CA ASP A 123 -2.73 51.26 -20.01
C ASP A 123 -2.18 52.66 -20.30
N TYR A 124 -1.02 52.70 -20.97
CA TYR A 124 -0.41 53.96 -21.44
C TYR A 124 -1.07 54.51 -22.71
N SER A 125 -2.15 53.89 -23.22
CA SER A 125 -2.89 54.37 -24.39
C SER A 125 -3.90 55.47 -24.08
N GLY A 126 -4.07 55.81 -22.78
CA GLY A 126 -4.87 56.94 -22.34
C GLY A 126 -4.38 58.29 -22.89
N TYR A 127 -5.28 59.27 -22.94
CA TYR A 127 -4.95 60.62 -23.39
C TYR A 127 -4.00 61.31 -22.40
N LEU A 128 -2.79 61.64 -22.85
CA LEU A 128 -1.88 62.54 -22.15
C LEU A 128 -2.39 63.98 -22.30
N VAL A 129 -2.85 64.57 -21.19
CA VAL A 129 -3.31 65.95 -21.14
C VAL A 129 -2.11 66.86 -20.89
N GLU A 130 -1.80 67.76 -21.83
CA GLU A 130 -0.67 68.71 -21.74
C GLU A 130 -0.94 69.86 -20.73
N GLU A 131 -2.20 70.24 -20.55
CA GLU A 131 -2.62 71.29 -19.61
C GLU A 131 -3.96 70.93 -18.95
N ILE A 132 -3.97 70.80 -17.62
CA ILE A 132 -5.17 70.45 -16.86
C ILE A 132 -5.94 71.72 -16.51
N THR A 133 -7.10 71.92 -17.13
CA THR A 133 -8.05 72.96 -16.72
C THR A 133 -8.70 72.56 -15.40
N LYS A 134 -8.68 73.43 -14.39
CA LYS A 134 -9.22 73.16 -13.03
C LYS A 134 -10.75 73.23 -12.96
N HIS A 135 -11.43 72.68 -13.96
CA HIS A 135 -12.88 72.59 -14.04
C HIS A 135 -13.28 71.12 -13.98
N VAL A 136 -14.10 70.75 -13.00
CA VAL A 136 -14.58 69.38 -12.83
C VAL A 136 -16.10 69.39 -12.91
N GLU A 137 -16.64 68.55 -13.77
CA GLU A 137 -18.08 68.41 -13.96
C GLU A 137 -18.45 66.92 -13.83
N ILE A 138 -19.53 66.66 -13.10
CA ILE A 138 -20.14 65.35 -12.96
C ILE A 138 -21.55 65.50 -13.52
N CYS A 139 -21.91 64.68 -14.50
CA CYS A 139 -23.19 64.80 -15.23
C CYS A 139 -23.99 63.50 -15.12
N ASP A 140 -25.20 63.60 -14.58
CA ASP A 140 -26.25 62.57 -14.55
C ASP A 140 -25.72 61.19 -14.17
N VAL A 141 -24.91 61.16 -13.11
CA VAL A 141 -24.24 59.93 -12.67
C VAL A 141 -25.18 59.11 -11.80
N ASP A 142 -25.43 57.89 -12.25
CA ASP A 142 -26.01 56.81 -11.46
C ASP A 142 -24.90 55.93 -10.89
N PHE A 143 -24.90 55.72 -9.58
CA PHE A 143 -23.85 54.95 -8.93
C PHE A 143 -24.38 54.06 -7.81
N ALA A 144 -23.97 52.79 -7.84
CA ALA A 144 -24.12 51.82 -6.76
C ALA A 144 -22.82 51.03 -6.61
N TYR A 145 -22.43 50.73 -5.36
CA TYR A 145 -21.26 49.89 -5.13
C TYR A 145 -21.51 48.46 -5.64
N PRO A 146 -20.56 47.80 -6.32
CA PRO A 146 -20.75 46.45 -6.89
C PRO A 146 -21.14 45.37 -5.88
N VAL A 147 -20.65 45.49 -4.63
CA VAL A 147 -20.97 44.57 -3.52
C VAL A 147 -22.42 44.74 -3.04
N ARG A 148 -23.06 45.87 -3.37
CA ARG A 148 -24.41 46.23 -2.92
C ARG A 148 -25.20 46.92 -4.05
N PRO A 149 -25.50 46.19 -5.14
CA PRO A 149 -26.06 46.79 -6.35
C PRO A 149 -27.46 47.38 -6.14
N ASN A 150 -28.21 46.87 -5.15
CA ASN A 150 -29.57 47.33 -4.85
C ASN A 150 -29.60 48.60 -3.97
N ALA A 151 -28.46 49.06 -3.47
CA ALA A 151 -28.35 50.27 -2.66
C ALA A 151 -27.79 51.39 -3.54
N ILE A 152 -28.67 52.06 -4.27
CA ILE A 152 -28.32 53.20 -5.14
C ILE A 152 -27.87 54.36 -4.25
N ILE A 153 -26.69 54.90 -4.53
CA ILE A 153 -26.10 56.03 -3.79
C ILE A 153 -26.35 57.35 -4.52
N PHE A 154 -26.16 57.34 -5.84
CA PHE A 154 -26.49 58.46 -6.72
C PHE A 154 -27.47 58.00 -7.79
N GLU A 155 -28.49 58.80 -8.01
CA GLU A 155 -29.49 58.62 -9.05
C GLU A 155 -29.69 59.99 -9.73
N GLY A 156 -29.18 60.13 -10.95
CA GLY A 156 -29.16 61.39 -11.69
C GLY A 156 -28.38 62.53 -11.01
N PHE A 157 -27.25 62.22 -10.36
CA PHE A 157 -26.48 63.25 -9.65
C PHE A 157 -25.61 64.09 -10.60
N SER A 158 -25.77 65.42 -10.51
CA SER A 158 -25.04 66.40 -11.32
C SER A 158 -24.46 67.52 -10.44
N ILE A 159 -23.18 67.84 -10.63
CA ILE A 159 -22.50 68.95 -9.95
C ILE A 159 -21.35 69.51 -10.80
N THR A 160 -21.19 70.83 -10.78
CA THR A 160 -20.11 71.55 -11.44
C THR A 160 -19.25 72.24 -10.39
N ILE A 161 -17.93 72.07 -10.48
CA ILE A 161 -16.96 72.66 -9.56
C ILE A 161 -16.04 73.59 -10.37
N GLU A 162 -16.12 74.88 -10.06
CA GLU A 162 -15.28 75.90 -10.67
C GLU A 162 -13.97 76.10 -9.90
N ALA A 163 -12.92 76.54 -10.62
CA ALA A 163 -11.64 76.86 -10.02
C ALA A 163 -11.77 78.07 -9.08
N VAL A 164 -11.24 77.95 -7.86
CA VAL A 164 -11.09 79.10 -6.94
C VAL A 164 -10.14 80.11 -7.58
N LYS A 165 -10.63 81.33 -7.84
CA LYS A 165 -9.80 82.48 -8.22
C LYS A 165 -9.00 82.94 -6.99
N GLU A 166 -7.68 82.88 -7.07
CA GLU A 166 -6.77 83.71 -6.25
C GLU A 166 -6.67 85.11 -6.85
#